data_AF-A0A7V9L1M6-F1
#
_entry.id   AF-A0A7V9L1M6-F1
#
_cell.length_a   1.000
_cell.length_b   1.000
_cell.length_c   1.000
_cell.angle_alpha   90.00
_cell.angle_beta   90.00
_cell.angle_gamma   90.00
#
_symmetry.space_group_name_H-M   'P 1'
#
loop_
_entity.id
_entity.type
_entity.pdbx_description
1 polymer ?
#
loop_
_entity_poly.entity_id
_entity_poly.type
_entity_poly.pdbx_seq_one_letter_code
_entity_poly.pdbx_strand_id
1 'polypeptide(L)'
;MVACSGSTNTRLDCDETGKCDTPGGTVKEQCTNSRVNAMDEKRPHFTNDGVRWSCKDVNGVTPNSNTSDDRGQEYCEYFTMLHTNGIPEVVLDGSGSPTFCDDTTPCATGTCNTEIFSCVTASTVNTAEPADVLGKNTNGETITPLDPVLKKGQLEWLAQNPTSKVGECVFTSWHKDIDRPIASAEKLGGYDLNATTPGAANKLFRMEVQFNSNGAAKQLVEDCLAPGKAEEKDGFMRGCEMCGDKSCVPWRKSDPSVCTMAMRIAECGCSVSVGGRKLDISKSADLETVRDLFVPESRRGFTLGTWDNMAALPTGCRVVKTGDSERLEGNGWAVTDANADRTIVACDLNGSHITSATAKDPKEACRLAYGDEVVVHVRAPLAEAATLSCTSTEESCKGAPWEFSKLLP
;
A
#
# COMPACT_ATOMS: atom_id res chain seq x y z
N MET A 1 -28.11 -7.02 -14.43
CA MET A 1 -27.26 -8.00 -13.71
C MET A 1 -26.56 -8.87 -14.73
N VAL A 2 -25.32 -8.54 -15.05
CA VAL A 2 -24.38 -9.43 -15.76
C VAL A 2 -23.07 -9.25 -15.03
N ALA A 3 -22.61 -10.31 -14.38
CA ALA A 3 -21.33 -10.36 -13.71
C ALA A 3 -20.23 -10.51 -14.76
N CYS A 4 -19.19 -9.68 -14.70
CA CYS A 4 -17.98 -9.86 -15.49
C CYS A 4 -16.91 -10.53 -14.64
N SER A 5 -16.81 -11.85 -14.79
CA SER A 5 -15.67 -12.65 -14.38
C SER A 5 -14.63 -12.71 -15.51
N GLY A 6 -13.34 -12.59 -15.17
CA GLY A 6 -12.28 -13.23 -15.93
C GLY A 6 -11.54 -12.37 -16.96
N SER A 7 -10.41 -11.81 -16.52
CA SER A 7 -9.13 -11.70 -17.23
C SER A 7 -9.10 -12.08 -18.73
N THR A 8 -8.82 -11.09 -19.59
CA THR A 8 -7.77 -11.18 -20.64
C THR A 8 -7.26 -9.77 -21.01
N ASN A 9 -6.06 -9.41 -20.55
CA ASN A 9 -5.02 -8.61 -21.24
C ASN A 9 -5.39 -7.49 -22.24
N THR A 10 -6.34 -6.62 -21.93
CA THR A 10 -6.50 -5.33 -22.66
C THR A 10 -6.63 -4.14 -21.70
N ARG A 11 -5.66 -3.99 -20.80
CA ARG A 11 -5.44 -2.69 -20.12
C ARG A 11 -4.31 -1.94 -20.85
N LEU A 12 -4.61 -1.51 -22.08
CA LEU A 12 -3.75 -0.63 -22.88
C LEU A 12 -3.92 0.81 -22.40
N ASP A 13 -3.35 1.14 -21.24
CA ASP A 13 -3.19 2.55 -20.79
C ASP A 13 -1.72 3.01 -20.85
N CYS A 14 -0.83 2.18 -21.41
CA CYS A 14 0.59 2.50 -21.51
C CYS A 14 0.96 2.97 -22.91
N ASP A 15 1.73 4.06 -23.01
CA ASP A 15 2.29 4.49 -24.29
C ASP A 15 3.28 3.44 -24.85
N GLU A 16 3.70 3.61 -26.10
CA GLU A 16 4.69 2.72 -26.76
C GLU A 16 6.04 2.63 -26.02
N THR A 17 6.27 3.50 -25.03
CA THR A 17 7.46 3.50 -24.16
C THR A 17 7.24 2.77 -22.83
N GLY A 18 6.04 2.20 -22.61
CA GLY A 18 5.70 1.45 -21.41
C GLY A 18 5.32 2.31 -20.20
N LYS A 19 5.01 3.60 -20.39
CA LYS A 19 4.57 4.48 -19.31
C LYS A 19 3.05 4.45 -19.20
N CYS A 20 2.54 3.96 -18.08
CA CYS A 20 1.12 3.69 -17.92
C CYS A 20 0.32 4.82 -17.26
N ASP A 21 0.96 5.87 -16.75
CA ASP A 21 0.24 6.96 -16.05
C ASP A 21 0.69 8.39 -16.37
N THR A 22 1.91 8.60 -16.88
CA THR A 22 2.31 9.92 -17.38
C THR A 22 2.77 9.79 -18.82
N PRO A 23 1.89 10.02 -19.82
CA PRO A 23 2.39 10.32 -21.14
C PRO A 23 3.42 11.45 -21.00
N GLY A 24 4.50 11.40 -21.79
CA GLY A 24 5.40 12.55 -21.88
C GLY A 24 4.59 13.85 -22.08
N GLY A 25 5.07 14.97 -21.56
CA GLY A 25 4.31 16.23 -21.62
C GLY A 25 4.75 17.22 -20.56
N THR A 26 4.17 18.42 -20.65
CA THR A 26 4.29 19.49 -19.65
C THR A 26 3.64 19.10 -18.32
N VAL A 27 4.01 19.77 -17.24
CA VAL A 27 3.37 19.57 -15.92
C VAL A 27 1.86 19.80 -16.01
N LYS A 28 1.42 20.80 -16.77
CA LYS A 28 0.00 21.09 -17.03
C LYS A 28 -0.71 19.91 -17.70
N GLU A 29 -0.12 19.27 -18.69
CA GLU A 29 -0.70 18.09 -19.35
C GLU A 29 -0.77 16.90 -18.40
N GLN A 30 0.29 16.67 -17.62
CA GLN A 30 0.30 15.62 -16.59
C GLN A 30 -0.81 15.86 -15.56
N CYS A 31 -0.92 17.09 -15.04
CA CYS A 31 -1.98 17.48 -14.12
C CYS A 31 -3.37 17.32 -14.72
N THR A 32 -3.56 17.75 -15.97
CA THR A 32 -4.84 17.60 -16.66
C THR A 32 -5.22 16.12 -16.79
N ASN A 33 -4.28 15.26 -17.16
CA ASN A 33 -4.51 13.81 -17.26
C ASN A 33 -4.76 13.18 -15.89
N SER A 34 -3.98 13.56 -14.86
CA SER A 34 -4.21 13.12 -13.48
C SER A 34 -5.58 13.54 -12.99
N ARG A 35 -6.05 14.74 -13.32
CA ARG A 35 -7.42 15.19 -13.01
C ARG A 35 -8.46 14.33 -13.70
N VAL A 36 -8.31 14.09 -15.00
CA VAL A 36 -9.26 13.27 -15.76
C VAL A 36 -9.28 11.85 -15.22
N ASN A 37 -8.12 11.27 -14.95
CA ASN A 37 -7.97 9.96 -14.33
C ASN A 37 -8.55 9.92 -12.91
N ALA A 38 -8.42 11.00 -12.16
CA ALA A 38 -8.99 11.14 -10.83
C ALA A 38 -10.52 11.31 -10.85
N MET A 39 -11.08 11.78 -11.95
CA MET A 39 -12.51 12.09 -12.07
C MET A 39 -13.29 11.05 -12.90
N ASP A 40 -12.63 10.01 -13.40
CA ASP A 40 -13.26 8.94 -14.16
C ASP A 40 -13.95 7.95 -13.21
N GLU A 41 -15.26 8.13 -13.00
CA GLU A 41 -16.12 7.24 -12.19
C GLU A 41 -16.09 5.77 -12.61
N LYS A 42 -15.58 5.46 -13.82
CA LYS A 42 -15.43 4.08 -14.31
C LYS A 42 -14.15 3.43 -13.79
N ARG A 43 -13.26 4.19 -13.16
CA ARG A 43 -12.01 3.66 -12.61
C ARG A 43 -12.22 3.19 -11.16
N PRO A 44 -11.65 2.03 -10.78
CA PRO A 44 -11.81 1.48 -9.42
C PRO A 44 -11.13 2.32 -8.33
N HIS A 45 -10.37 3.35 -8.72
CA HIS A 45 -9.65 4.26 -7.83
C HIS A 45 -10.55 5.21 -7.04
N PHE A 46 -11.72 5.58 -7.57
CA PHE A 46 -12.61 6.53 -6.91
C PHE A 46 -13.87 5.85 -6.46
N THR A 47 -14.20 6.09 -5.19
CA THR A 47 -15.45 5.64 -4.63
C THR A 47 -16.08 6.73 -3.80
N ASN A 48 -17.36 6.50 -3.55
CA ASN A 48 -18.15 7.27 -2.63
C ASN A 48 -17.43 7.48 -1.28
N ASP A 49 -16.67 6.51 -0.77
CA ASP A 49 -16.03 6.64 0.55
C ASP A 49 -14.61 7.23 0.52
N GLY A 50 -14.08 7.53 -0.67
CA GLY A 50 -12.73 8.09 -0.85
C GLY A 50 -11.98 7.56 -2.06
N VAL A 51 -10.65 7.67 -2.01
CA VAL A 51 -9.73 7.29 -3.08
C VAL A 51 -8.92 6.04 -2.71
N ARG A 52 -8.60 5.24 -3.71
CA ARG A 52 -7.96 3.93 -3.62
C ARG A 52 -6.71 3.85 -4.49
N TRP A 53 -5.62 3.36 -3.92
CA TRP A 53 -4.34 3.18 -4.62
C TRP A 53 -3.77 1.78 -4.41
N SER A 54 -3.37 1.07 -5.47
CA SER A 54 -2.76 -0.25 -5.31
C SER A 54 -1.34 -0.15 -4.75
N CYS A 55 -0.96 -1.11 -3.93
CA CYS A 55 0.40 -1.24 -3.40
C CYS A 55 1.42 -1.74 -4.45
N LYS A 56 1.01 -1.96 -5.69
CA LYS A 56 1.90 -2.39 -6.76
C LYS A 56 2.66 -1.20 -7.33
N ASP A 57 3.91 -1.45 -7.70
CA ASP A 57 4.67 -0.50 -8.51
C ASP A 57 3.99 -0.29 -9.86
N VAL A 58 3.71 0.97 -10.19
CA VAL A 58 3.14 1.33 -11.47
C VAL A 58 4.24 1.64 -12.49
N ASN A 59 4.19 0.94 -13.62
CA ASN A 59 5.14 1.11 -14.72
C ASN A 59 5.07 2.53 -15.30
N GLY A 60 6.24 3.17 -15.44
CA GLY A 60 6.37 4.58 -15.88
C GLY A 60 6.54 5.58 -14.73
N VAL A 61 6.36 5.11 -13.50
CA VAL A 61 6.68 5.85 -12.26
C VAL A 61 8.01 5.33 -11.67
N THR A 62 8.28 4.03 -11.83
CA THR A 62 9.55 3.39 -11.51
C THR A 62 10.59 3.57 -12.62
N PRO A 63 11.89 3.49 -12.27
CA PRO A 63 12.97 3.74 -13.20
C PRO A 63 13.08 2.61 -14.20
N ASN A 64 13.23 2.96 -15.47
CA ASN A 64 14.11 2.16 -16.32
C ASN A 64 15.56 2.41 -15.86
N SER A 65 16.49 1.58 -16.33
CA SER A 65 17.85 1.33 -15.83
C SER A 65 18.80 2.53 -15.58
N ASN A 66 18.34 3.78 -15.69
CA ASN A 66 19.11 5.02 -15.55
C ASN A 66 18.58 6.03 -14.51
N THR A 67 17.55 5.73 -13.71
CA THR A 67 17.14 6.61 -12.58
C THR A 67 16.93 5.81 -11.30
N SER A 68 17.07 6.42 -10.12
CA SER A 68 17.24 5.74 -8.83
C SER A 68 16.01 5.91 -7.94
N ASP A 69 14.81 5.61 -8.45
CA ASP A 69 13.58 6.19 -7.89
C ASP A 69 12.38 5.22 -7.83
N ASP A 70 12.23 4.53 -6.69
CA ASP A 70 11.18 3.57 -6.36
C ASP A 70 9.85 4.26 -6.00
N ARG A 71 9.12 4.77 -6.99
CA ARG A 71 7.91 5.58 -6.75
C ARG A 71 6.59 4.81 -6.54
N GLY A 72 6.56 3.49 -6.70
CA GLY A 72 5.40 2.68 -6.27
C GLY A 72 5.17 2.68 -4.75
N GLN A 73 6.10 3.28 -4.01
CA GLN A 73 6.16 3.32 -2.55
C GLN A 73 5.53 4.59 -1.94
N GLU A 74 4.81 5.43 -2.69
CA GLU A 74 4.37 6.75 -2.18
C GLU A 74 3.33 6.67 -1.05
N TYR A 75 2.49 5.62 -1.00
CA TYR A 75 1.50 5.41 0.09
C TYR A 75 1.44 4.00 0.66
N CYS A 76 2.19 3.07 0.06
CA CYS A 76 2.29 1.70 0.51
C CYS A 76 3.72 1.20 0.25
N GLU A 77 4.45 0.88 1.31
CA GLU A 77 5.67 0.10 1.21
C GLU A 77 5.31 -1.37 1.30
N TYR A 78 6.07 -2.21 0.60
CA TYR A 78 5.97 -3.65 0.75
C TYR A 78 7.33 -4.30 0.75
N PHE A 79 7.44 -5.37 1.52
CA PHE A 79 8.65 -6.17 1.68
C PHE A 79 8.27 -7.62 1.97
N THR A 80 9.28 -8.48 1.99
CA THR A 80 9.08 -9.91 2.17
C THR A 80 9.77 -10.40 3.43
N MET A 81 9.12 -11.29 4.17
CA MET A 81 9.71 -12.07 5.25
C MET A 81 9.78 -13.52 4.79
N LEU A 82 10.98 -14.11 4.65
CA LEU A 82 11.16 -15.48 4.16
C LEU A 82 11.91 -16.35 5.18
N HIS A 83 11.38 -17.52 5.53
CA HIS A 83 12.04 -18.46 6.45
C HIS A 83 13.13 -19.29 5.74
N THR A 84 14.14 -18.66 5.13
CA THR A 84 15.17 -19.35 4.32
C THR A 84 15.81 -20.53 5.04
N ASN A 85 16.21 -20.36 6.31
CA ASN A 85 16.81 -21.43 7.11
C ASN A 85 15.80 -22.49 7.58
N GLY A 86 14.51 -22.18 7.52
CA GLY A 86 13.42 -23.07 7.88
C GLY A 86 12.87 -23.90 6.72
N ILE A 87 13.18 -23.55 5.47
CA ILE A 87 12.70 -24.28 4.28
C ILE A 87 13.41 -25.64 4.20
N PRO A 88 12.67 -26.75 4.16
CA PRO A 88 13.26 -28.06 4.00
C PRO A 88 14.00 -28.23 2.68
N GLU A 89 14.91 -29.18 2.65
CA GLU A 89 15.70 -29.52 1.48
C GLU A 89 15.36 -30.94 1.04
N VAL A 90 15.13 -31.14 -0.25
CA VAL A 90 15.27 -32.47 -0.85
C VAL A 90 16.73 -32.89 -0.76
N VAL A 91 16.97 -34.06 -0.19
CA VAL A 91 18.31 -34.67 -0.09
C VAL A 91 18.71 -35.13 -1.49
N LEU A 92 19.80 -34.56 -2.01
CA LEU A 92 20.31 -34.89 -3.34
C LEU A 92 21.43 -35.94 -3.23
N ASP A 93 21.49 -36.85 -4.21
CA ASP A 93 22.56 -37.83 -4.35
C ASP A 93 23.86 -37.19 -4.90
N GLY A 94 24.90 -38.01 -5.10
CA GLY A 94 26.18 -37.53 -5.66
C GLY A 94 26.10 -36.98 -7.09
N SER A 95 25.00 -37.21 -7.81
CA SER A 95 24.72 -36.63 -9.13
C SER A 95 23.95 -35.31 -9.05
N GLY A 96 23.48 -34.93 -7.85
CA GLY A 96 22.61 -33.79 -7.64
C GLY A 96 21.14 -34.07 -7.96
N SER A 97 20.73 -35.34 -8.03
CA SER A 97 19.34 -35.77 -8.25
C SER A 97 18.64 -36.08 -6.92
N PRO A 98 17.31 -35.94 -6.79
CA PRO A 98 16.59 -36.33 -5.59
C PRO A 98 16.89 -37.77 -5.16
N THR A 99 17.17 -37.96 -3.87
CA THR A 99 17.26 -39.29 -3.26
C THR A 99 15.85 -39.77 -3.00
N PHE A 100 15.39 -40.75 -3.77
CA PHE A 100 14.05 -41.30 -3.61
C PHE A 100 13.97 -42.25 -2.41
N CYS A 101 12.77 -42.35 -1.83
CA CYS A 101 12.46 -43.24 -0.71
C CYS A 101 11.05 -43.80 -0.82
N ASP A 102 10.84 -44.93 -0.16
CA ASP A 102 9.54 -45.58 -0.01
C ASP A 102 9.52 -46.43 1.28
N ASP A 103 8.42 -47.18 1.50
CA ASP A 103 8.25 -48.05 2.66
C ASP A 103 9.32 -49.16 2.78
N THR A 104 10.01 -49.47 1.68
CA THR A 104 11.04 -50.51 1.61
C THR A 104 12.46 -49.95 1.56
N THR A 105 12.60 -48.68 1.20
CA THR A 105 13.87 -47.97 1.00
C THR A 105 13.86 -46.71 1.87
N PRO A 106 14.24 -46.82 3.15
CA PRO A 106 14.27 -45.67 4.03
C PRO A 106 15.40 -44.72 3.66
N CYS A 107 15.22 -43.45 4.00
CA CYS A 107 16.26 -42.44 3.83
C CYS A 107 17.47 -42.71 4.70
N ALA A 108 18.67 -42.67 4.11
CA ALA A 108 19.92 -42.72 4.86
C ALA A 108 20.12 -41.46 5.73
N THR A 109 19.62 -40.32 5.27
CA THR A 109 19.61 -39.04 5.97
C THR A 109 18.26 -38.34 5.77
N GLY A 110 17.77 -37.66 6.80
CA GLY A 110 16.48 -36.98 6.77
C GLY A 110 15.30 -37.92 7.02
N THR A 111 14.11 -37.52 6.55
CA THR A 111 12.86 -38.27 6.66
C THR A 111 12.30 -38.51 5.26
N CYS A 112 11.66 -39.67 5.05
CA CYS A 112 10.97 -39.91 3.79
C CYS A 112 9.67 -39.10 3.74
N ASN A 113 9.55 -38.19 2.78
CA ASN A 113 8.27 -37.56 2.46
C ASN A 113 7.56 -38.43 1.42
N THR A 114 6.58 -39.20 1.88
CA THR A 114 5.82 -40.16 1.08
C THR A 114 4.90 -39.51 0.05
N GLU A 115 4.60 -38.20 0.18
CA GLU A 115 3.79 -37.48 -0.81
C GLU A 115 4.57 -37.23 -2.11
N ILE A 116 5.90 -37.10 -2.00
CA ILE A 116 6.81 -36.77 -3.10
C ILE A 116 7.87 -37.85 -3.34
N PHE A 117 7.76 -38.98 -2.63
CA PHE A 117 8.68 -40.13 -2.67
C PHE A 117 10.17 -39.77 -2.56
N SER A 118 10.48 -38.72 -1.80
CA SER A 118 11.84 -38.17 -1.72
C SER A 118 12.28 -37.97 -0.28
N CYS A 119 13.57 -38.19 -0.03
CA CYS A 119 14.19 -37.88 1.24
C CYS A 119 14.29 -36.37 1.41
N VAL A 120 13.84 -35.88 2.56
CA VAL A 120 13.84 -34.45 2.89
C VAL A 120 14.44 -34.22 4.28
N THR A 121 15.04 -33.04 4.49
CA THR A 121 15.55 -32.67 5.82
C THR A 121 14.44 -32.47 6.85
N ALA A 122 13.24 -32.08 6.41
CA ALA A 122 12.01 -31.98 7.20
C ALA A 122 10.78 -32.04 6.28
N SER A 123 9.61 -32.35 6.83
CA SER A 123 8.34 -32.38 6.08
C SER A 123 7.60 -31.05 6.05
N THR A 124 7.98 -30.09 6.90
CA THR A 124 7.31 -28.79 7.04
C THR A 124 8.32 -27.67 7.23
N VAL A 125 7.94 -26.44 6.87
CA VAL A 125 8.78 -25.25 7.08
C VAL A 125 8.91 -24.97 8.57
N ASN A 126 10.15 -24.84 9.06
CA ASN A 126 10.41 -24.45 10.44
C ASN A 126 10.29 -22.93 10.62
N THR A 127 9.15 -22.48 11.15
CA THR A 127 8.89 -21.06 11.44
C THR A 127 9.41 -20.58 12.79
N ALA A 128 10.07 -21.46 13.57
CA ALA A 128 10.75 -21.06 14.80
C ALA A 128 12.07 -20.35 14.52
N GLU A 129 12.67 -20.58 13.34
CA GLU A 129 13.81 -19.80 12.89
C GLU A 129 13.37 -18.39 12.45
N PRO A 130 14.12 -17.34 12.78
CA PRO A 130 13.83 -15.99 12.31
C PRO A 130 13.74 -15.94 10.79
N ALA A 131 12.71 -15.29 10.25
CA ALA A 131 12.66 -15.03 8.80
C ALA A 131 13.71 -13.99 8.40
N ASP A 132 14.20 -14.07 7.18
CA ASP A 132 14.95 -12.99 6.55
C ASP A 132 13.99 -11.89 6.12
N VAL A 133 14.30 -10.64 6.46
CA VAL A 133 13.57 -9.47 5.94
C VAL A 133 14.25 -9.05 4.65
N LEU A 134 13.55 -9.15 3.53
CA LEU A 134 14.08 -8.98 2.18
C LEU A 134 13.45 -7.77 1.49
N GLY A 135 14.25 -7.12 0.64
CA GLY A 135 13.80 -5.99 -0.18
C GLY A 135 13.35 -4.76 0.59
N LYS A 136 13.83 -4.64 1.83
CA LYS A 136 13.58 -3.51 2.71
C LYS A 136 14.85 -2.70 2.92
N ASN A 137 14.70 -1.37 2.96
CA ASN A 137 15.76 -0.53 3.45
C ASN A 137 15.69 -0.44 4.97
N THR A 138 16.76 -0.87 5.64
CA THR A 138 16.74 -0.99 7.10
C THR A 138 17.47 0.14 7.80
N ASN A 139 18.29 0.96 7.10
CA ASN A 139 19.09 2.02 7.72
C ASN A 139 19.62 3.08 6.71
N GLY A 140 18.85 3.47 5.69
CA GLY A 140 19.19 4.60 4.81
C GLY A 140 20.41 4.41 3.87
N GLU A 141 21.16 3.30 3.97
CA GLU A 141 22.32 3.01 3.11
C GLU A 141 22.48 1.53 2.73
N THR A 142 21.68 0.60 3.29
CA THR A 142 21.80 -0.82 2.97
C THR A 142 20.42 -1.44 2.77
N ILE A 143 20.11 -1.69 1.49
CA ILE A 143 18.97 -2.50 1.07
C ILE A 143 19.30 -3.95 1.42
N THR A 144 18.45 -4.61 2.21
CA THR A 144 18.58 -6.07 2.42
C THR A 144 18.52 -6.75 1.05
N PRO A 145 19.44 -7.68 0.72
CA PRO A 145 19.43 -8.37 -0.55
C PRO A 145 18.03 -8.85 -0.93
N LEU A 146 17.62 -8.58 -2.17
CA LEU A 146 16.32 -9.01 -2.68
C LEU A 146 16.28 -10.53 -2.87
N ASP A 147 17.41 -11.12 -3.24
CA ASP A 147 17.52 -12.53 -3.63
C ASP A 147 18.22 -13.34 -2.51
N PRO A 148 17.46 -14.10 -1.69
CA PRO A 148 18.04 -15.00 -0.72
C PRO A 148 18.65 -16.19 -1.46
N VAL A 149 19.87 -16.59 -1.07
CA VAL A 149 20.53 -17.74 -1.69
C VAL A 149 19.87 -19.03 -1.20
N LEU A 150 18.87 -19.52 -1.94
CA LEU A 150 18.24 -20.81 -1.71
C LEU A 150 19.09 -21.94 -2.29
N LYS A 151 19.24 -23.03 -1.53
CA LYS A 151 19.94 -24.22 -2.02
C LYS A 151 19.08 -24.94 -3.06
N LYS A 152 19.74 -25.69 -3.96
CA LYS A 152 19.04 -26.52 -4.97
C LYS A 152 17.99 -27.44 -4.36
N GLY A 153 18.30 -28.09 -3.24
CA GLY A 153 17.34 -28.95 -2.52
C GLY A 153 16.12 -28.21 -1.98
N GLN A 154 16.25 -26.93 -1.61
CA GLN A 154 15.13 -26.09 -1.16
C GLN A 154 14.23 -25.74 -2.34
N LEU A 155 14.81 -25.31 -3.47
CA LEU A 155 14.05 -24.99 -4.68
C LEU A 155 13.26 -26.21 -5.19
N GLU A 156 13.87 -27.40 -5.18
CA GLU A 156 13.19 -28.65 -5.51
C GLU A 156 12.05 -28.95 -4.54
N TRP A 157 12.29 -28.79 -3.23
CA TRP A 157 11.25 -28.98 -2.22
C TRP A 157 10.05 -28.03 -2.44
N LEU A 158 10.32 -26.75 -2.70
CA LEU A 158 9.29 -25.73 -2.95
C LEU A 158 8.46 -26.03 -4.21
N ALA A 159 9.11 -26.51 -5.28
CA ALA A 159 8.45 -26.89 -6.52
C ALA A 159 7.47 -28.05 -6.31
N GLN A 160 7.82 -28.98 -5.42
CA GLN A 160 6.99 -30.13 -5.07
C GLN A 160 5.95 -29.82 -3.97
N ASN A 161 6.13 -28.73 -3.22
CA ASN A 161 5.25 -28.28 -2.14
C ASN A 161 4.71 -26.86 -2.38
N PRO A 162 4.01 -26.61 -3.51
CA PRO A 162 3.67 -25.26 -3.96
C PRO A 162 2.77 -24.49 -2.99
N THR A 163 1.96 -25.17 -2.19
CA THR A 163 1.02 -24.55 -1.23
C THR A 163 1.61 -24.33 0.16
N SER A 164 2.84 -24.80 0.41
CA SER A 164 3.48 -24.62 1.70
C SER A 164 3.83 -23.16 1.92
N LYS A 165 3.35 -22.59 3.03
CA LYS A 165 3.70 -21.24 3.48
C LYS A 165 5.16 -21.22 3.92
N VAL A 166 5.97 -20.41 3.23
CA VAL A 166 7.41 -20.28 3.43
C VAL A 166 7.81 -18.91 3.95
N GLY A 167 6.87 -17.97 3.95
CA GLY A 167 7.08 -16.61 4.40
C GLY A 167 5.81 -15.79 4.38
N GLU A 168 5.98 -14.47 4.40
CA GLU A 168 4.90 -13.49 4.34
C GLU A 168 5.29 -12.29 3.46
N CYS A 169 4.35 -11.85 2.64
CA CYS A 169 4.37 -10.57 1.98
C CYS A 169 3.77 -9.54 2.92
N VAL A 170 4.51 -8.48 3.25
CA VAL A 170 4.07 -7.46 4.18
C VAL A 170 3.85 -6.17 3.43
N PHE A 171 2.64 -5.64 3.51
CA PHE A 171 2.21 -4.35 2.97
C PHE A 171 1.95 -3.38 4.12
N THR A 172 2.43 -2.16 4.01
CA THR A 172 2.31 -1.15 5.06
C THR A 172 2.13 0.24 4.47
N SER A 173 1.12 0.96 4.95
CA SER A 173 0.92 2.39 4.67
C SER A 173 1.45 3.28 5.80
N TRP A 174 2.19 2.67 6.72
CA TRP A 174 2.58 3.31 7.96
C TRP A 174 3.68 4.33 7.71
N HIS A 175 3.39 5.59 8.00
CA HIS A 175 4.24 6.73 7.63
C HIS A 175 4.74 7.52 8.85
N LYS A 176 5.31 6.83 9.86
CA LYS A 176 5.31 7.39 11.21
C LYS A 176 6.17 8.63 11.44
N ASP A 177 5.57 9.69 11.94
CA ASP A 177 6.04 10.42 13.14
C ASP A 177 4.82 10.61 14.08
N ILE A 178 4.67 9.73 15.08
CA ILE A 178 3.58 9.68 16.09
C ILE A 178 4.20 9.12 17.38
N ASP A 179 3.85 9.60 18.55
CA ASP A 179 4.59 9.21 19.77
C ASP A 179 4.05 7.94 20.46
N ARG A 180 3.19 7.18 19.77
CA ARG A 180 2.49 6.03 20.36
C ARG A 180 3.26 4.72 20.11
N PRO A 181 3.53 3.90 21.15
CA PRO A 181 4.12 2.57 20.99
C PRO A 181 3.10 1.59 20.39
N ILE A 182 3.54 0.50 19.76
CA ILE A 182 2.62 -0.59 19.36
C ILE A 182 2.03 -1.21 20.63
N ALA A 183 0.70 -1.34 20.68
CA ALA A 183 0.01 -1.83 21.88
C ALA A 183 -0.19 -3.35 21.88
N SER A 184 -0.16 -3.99 20.72
CA SER A 184 -0.29 -5.44 20.54
C SER A 184 1.07 -6.12 20.44
N ALA A 185 1.15 -7.35 20.96
CA ALA A 185 2.22 -8.28 20.64
C ALA A 185 1.71 -9.22 19.54
N GLU A 186 2.11 -8.99 18.30
CA GLU A 186 1.78 -9.88 17.17
C GLU A 186 3.04 -10.51 16.61
N LYS A 187 3.02 -11.78 16.20
CA LYS A 187 4.18 -12.39 15.53
C LYS A 187 4.02 -12.30 14.02
N LEU A 188 5.04 -11.79 13.34
CA LEU A 188 5.10 -11.67 11.89
C LEU A 188 6.42 -12.25 11.38
N GLY A 189 6.38 -13.29 10.55
CA GLY A 189 7.60 -13.96 10.05
C GLY A 189 8.59 -14.39 11.15
N GLY A 190 8.10 -14.80 12.33
CA GLY A 190 8.96 -15.14 13.48
C GLY A 190 9.45 -13.93 14.30
N TYR A 191 9.17 -12.70 13.89
CA TYR A 191 9.44 -11.49 14.66
C TYR A 191 8.27 -11.17 15.58
N ASP A 192 8.52 -11.03 16.88
CA ASP A 192 7.57 -10.37 17.77
C ASP A 192 7.44 -8.92 17.35
N LEU A 193 6.24 -8.40 17.14
CA LEU A 193 5.94 -7.00 16.90
C LEU A 193 5.57 -6.39 18.24
N ASN A 194 6.48 -5.65 18.85
CA ASN A 194 6.23 -4.95 20.11
C ASN A 194 7.07 -3.66 20.18
N ALA A 195 6.94 -2.89 21.26
CA ALA A 195 7.67 -1.62 21.42
C ALA A 195 9.21 -1.75 21.41
N THR A 196 9.74 -2.95 21.68
CA THR A 196 11.19 -3.24 21.78
C THR A 196 11.77 -3.92 20.54
N THR A 197 10.93 -4.40 19.63
CA THR A 197 11.39 -5.09 18.43
C THR A 197 12.16 -4.13 17.54
N PRO A 198 13.38 -4.49 17.10
CA PRO A 198 14.14 -3.71 16.13
C PRO A 198 13.27 -3.40 14.90
N GLY A 199 12.95 -2.11 14.71
CA GLY A 199 12.12 -1.63 13.63
C GLY A 199 10.60 -1.62 13.87
N ALA A 200 10.06 -2.27 14.90
CA ALA A 200 8.66 -2.06 15.29
C ALA A 200 8.42 -0.68 15.92
N ALA A 201 9.46 -0.09 16.51
CA ALA A 201 9.50 1.32 16.86
C ALA A 201 9.89 2.20 15.64
N ASN A 202 9.28 2.00 14.46
CA ASN A 202 9.30 2.95 13.32
C ASN A 202 10.36 2.73 12.22
N LYS A 203 10.99 1.56 12.06
CA LYS A 203 11.84 1.31 10.87
C LYS A 203 11.32 0.18 10.01
N LEU A 204 10.96 -0.98 10.55
CA LEU A 204 10.53 -2.18 9.80
C LEU A 204 9.20 -2.01 9.06
N PHE A 205 8.33 -1.12 9.51
CA PHE A 205 7.03 -0.91 8.85
C PHE A 205 6.81 0.54 8.45
N ARG A 206 7.69 1.45 8.87
CA ARG A 206 7.64 2.85 8.48
C ARG A 206 8.12 2.93 7.04
N MET A 207 7.34 3.64 6.23
CA MET A 207 7.77 4.14 4.95
C MET A 207 9.09 4.89 5.09
N GLU A 208 10.16 4.28 4.57
CA GLU A 208 11.34 4.94 4.01
C GLU A 208 11.71 6.32 4.59
N VAL A 209 11.01 7.31 4.05
CA VAL A 209 11.45 8.68 3.99
C VAL A 209 10.58 9.55 4.90
N GLN A 210 11.21 10.47 5.63
CA GLN A 210 10.53 11.44 6.52
C GLN A 210 9.41 12.25 5.83
N PHE A 211 9.45 12.32 4.49
CA PHE A 211 8.49 13.04 3.65
C PHE A 211 7.28 12.20 3.22
N ASN A 212 7.20 10.92 3.59
CA ASN A 212 5.98 10.16 3.41
C ASN A 212 5.07 10.28 4.63
N SER A 213 5.49 11.05 5.64
CA SER A 213 4.84 11.17 6.95
C SER A 213 3.45 11.80 6.92
N ASN A 214 2.73 11.68 8.03
CA ASN A 214 1.48 12.40 8.27
C ASN A 214 1.70 13.91 8.02
N GLY A 215 2.85 14.46 8.46
CA GLY A 215 3.22 15.85 8.22
C GLY A 215 3.32 16.22 6.74
N ALA A 216 3.76 15.32 5.86
CA ALA A 216 3.83 15.59 4.43
C ALA A 216 2.45 15.52 3.75
N ALA A 217 1.62 14.53 4.10
CA ALA A 217 0.23 14.49 3.64
C ALA A 217 -0.57 15.72 4.13
N LYS A 218 -0.29 16.18 5.35
CA LYS A 218 -0.81 17.41 5.95
C LYS A 218 -0.40 18.66 5.14
N GLN A 219 0.90 18.82 4.89
CA GLN A 219 1.43 19.92 4.08
C GLN A 219 0.82 19.93 2.68
N LEU A 220 0.58 18.76 2.10
CA LEU A 220 -0.02 18.66 0.78
C LEU A 220 -1.44 19.24 0.74
N VAL A 221 -2.28 18.89 1.71
CA VAL A 221 -3.64 19.44 1.81
C VAL A 221 -3.58 20.96 1.92
N GLU A 222 -2.64 21.50 2.70
CA GLU A 222 -2.40 22.94 2.84
C GLU A 222 -1.97 23.58 1.51
N ASP A 223 -0.98 22.99 0.83
CA ASP A 223 -0.46 23.50 -0.45
C ASP A 223 -1.55 23.52 -1.53
N CYS A 224 -2.43 22.51 -1.53
CA CYS A 224 -3.54 22.44 -2.48
C CYS A 224 -4.61 23.48 -2.15
N LEU A 225 -5.04 23.60 -0.89
CA LEU A 225 -6.05 24.58 -0.49
C LEU A 225 -5.55 26.04 -0.49
N ALA A 226 -4.23 26.26 -0.62
CA ALA A 226 -3.65 27.59 -0.65
C ALA A 226 -4.13 28.42 -1.87
N PRO A 227 -4.33 29.73 -1.70
CA PRO A 227 -4.56 30.64 -2.82
C PRO A 227 -3.26 30.80 -3.62
N GLY A 228 -3.00 29.92 -4.57
CA GLY A 228 -1.80 30.00 -5.42
C GLY A 228 -1.88 31.11 -6.49
N LYS A 229 -1.03 31.03 -7.53
CA LYS A 229 -0.83 32.12 -8.52
C LYS A 229 -2.16 32.62 -9.11
N ALA A 230 -2.34 33.94 -9.14
CA ALA A 230 -3.59 34.60 -9.60
C ALA A 230 -3.98 34.27 -11.06
N GLU A 231 -3.03 33.77 -11.85
CA GLU A 231 -3.17 33.44 -13.26
C GLU A 231 -3.83 32.07 -13.50
N GLU A 232 -3.60 31.10 -12.61
CA GLU A 232 -4.27 29.79 -12.68
C GLU A 232 -5.51 29.84 -11.81
N LYS A 233 -6.69 29.84 -12.43
CA LYS A 233 -7.97 29.95 -11.71
C LYS A 233 -8.46 28.60 -11.20
N ASP A 234 -7.99 27.53 -11.82
CA ASP A 234 -8.35 26.16 -11.51
C ASP A 234 -7.56 25.69 -10.29
N GLY A 235 -8.29 25.30 -9.25
CA GLY A 235 -7.71 24.98 -7.95
C GLY A 235 -6.87 23.71 -7.99
N PHE A 236 -7.39 22.67 -8.65
CA PHE A 236 -6.66 21.43 -8.89
C PHE A 236 -5.37 21.69 -9.68
N MET A 237 -5.46 22.42 -10.80
CA MET A 237 -4.30 22.69 -11.64
C MET A 237 -3.25 23.52 -10.88
N ARG A 238 -3.68 24.42 -10.00
CA ARG A 238 -2.78 25.22 -9.17
C ARG A 238 -1.98 24.38 -8.19
N GLY A 239 -2.62 23.49 -7.42
CA GLY A 239 -1.91 22.59 -6.49
C GLY A 239 -1.01 21.60 -7.21
N CYS A 240 -1.52 21.04 -8.31
CA CYS A 240 -0.76 20.09 -9.13
C CYS A 240 0.42 20.76 -9.87
N GLU A 241 0.25 21.96 -10.44
CA GLU A 241 1.31 22.70 -11.12
C GLU A 241 2.29 23.39 -10.16
N MET A 242 1.88 23.74 -8.94
CA MET A 242 2.80 24.17 -7.87
C MET A 242 3.87 23.10 -7.60
N CYS A 243 3.56 21.82 -7.85
CA CYS A 243 4.51 20.73 -7.78
C CYS A 243 5.50 20.65 -8.96
N GLY A 244 5.35 21.50 -9.98
CA GLY A 244 6.20 21.57 -11.16
C GLY A 244 7.35 22.59 -11.13
N ASP A 245 7.31 23.56 -10.21
CA ASP A 245 8.41 24.53 -10.04
C ASP A 245 9.59 23.86 -9.31
N LYS A 246 10.84 24.27 -9.61
CA LYS A 246 12.10 23.66 -9.09
C LYS A 246 12.21 23.60 -7.55
N SER A 247 11.34 24.28 -6.84
CA SER A 247 11.23 24.30 -5.38
C SER A 247 10.34 23.20 -4.81
N CYS A 248 9.50 22.56 -5.64
CA CYS A 248 8.73 21.41 -5.22
C CYS A 248 9.47 20.13 -5.60
N VAL A 249 9.51 19.19 -4.66
CA VAL A 249 10.31 17.99 -4.82
C VAL A 249 9.62 17.08 -5.84
N PRO A 250 10.27 16.66 -6.95
CA PRO A 250 9.64 15.93 -8.07
C PRO A 250 8.94 14.61 -7.72
N TRP A 251 9.10 14.12 -6.49
CA TRP A 251 8.54 12.89 -5.94
C TRP A 251 7.15 13.07 -5.30
N ARG A 252 6.56 14.28 -5.31
CA ARG A 252 5.23 14.61 -4.77
C ARG A 252 4.09 14.41 -5.80
N LYS A 253 4.13 13.34 -6.61
CA LYS A 253 3.30 13.24 -7.83
C LYS A 253 2.09 12.31 -7.71
N SER A 254 1.96 11.49 -6.66
CA SER A 254 0.73 10.72 -6.35
C SER A 254 -0.32 11.50 -5.54
N ASP A 255 0.04 12.72 -5.15
CA ASP A 255 -0.74 13.77 -4.51
C ASP A 255 -2.02 14.27 -5.21
N PRO A 256 -2.29 14.05 -6.52
CA PRO A 256 -3.50 14.52 -7.18
C PRO A 256 -4.77 14.00 -6.54
N SER A 257 -4.79 12.83 -5.91
CA SER A 257 -6.00 12.26 -5.33
C SER A 257 -6.45 13.06 -4.09
N VAL A 258 -5.58 13.19 -3.08
CA VAL A 258 -5.84 13.96 -1.85
C VAL A 258 -6.06 15.44 -2.18
N CYS A 259 -5.27 15.98 -3.11
CA CYS A 259 -5.48 17.34 -3.62
C CYS A 259 -6.78 17.48 -4.40
N THR A 260 -7.16 16.51 -5.24
CA THR A 260 -8.50 16.51 -5.87
C THR A 260 -9.55 16.56 -4.78
N MET A 261 -9.35 15.84 -3.65
CA MET A 261 -10.30 15.90 -2.55
C MET A 261 -10.43 17.28 -1.94
N ALA A 262 -9.32 17.85 -1.53
CA ALA A 262 -9.29 19.16 -0.93
C ALA A 262 -9.79 20.24 -1.91
N MET A 263 -9.40 20.16 -3.19
CA MET A 263 -9.76 21.15 -4.20
C MET A 263 -11.20 21.08 -4.64
N ARG A 264 -11.84 19.90 -4.66
CA ARG A 264 -13.28 19.84 -4.96
C ARG A 264 -14.11 20.58 -3.92
N ILE A 265 -13.70 20.57 -2.66
CA ILE A 265 -14.34 21.37 -1.62
C ILE A 265 -14.26 22.86 -1.99
N ALA A 266 -13.08 23.33 -2.43
CA ALA A 266 -12.86 24.71 -2.81
C ALA A 266 -13.58 25.11 -4.12
N GLU A 267 -13.43 24.33 -5.19
CA GLU A 267 -13.95 24.61 -6.54
C GLU A 267 -15.47 24.59 -6.61
N CYS A 268 -16.10 23.61 -5.96
CA CYS A 268 -17.55 23.47 -5.98
C CYS A 268 -18.26 24.37 -4.95
N GLY A 269 -17.54 25.34 -4.37
CA GLY A 269 -18.06 26.24 -3.33
C GLY A 269 -18.61 25.47 -2.14
N CYS A 270 -18.06 24.29 -1.87
CA CYS A 270 -18.52 23.47 -0.78
C CYS A 270 -18.02 24.03 0.54
N SER A 271 -18.86 23.88 1.55
CA SER A 271 -18.50 24.21 2.92
C SER A 271 -18.45 22.95 3.75
N VAL A 272 -17.36 22.82 4.49
CA VAL A 272 -17.19 21.77 5.51
C VAL A 272 -17.77 22.31 6.80
N SER A 273 -18.57 21.53 7.51
CA SER A 273 -19.02 21.85 8.86
C SER A 273 -18.63 20.75 9.82
N VAL A 274 -18.08 21.13 10.97
CA VAL A 274 -17.66 20.22 12.03
C VAL A 274 -18.41 20.60 13.30
N GLY A 275 -19.10 19.62 13.92
CA GLY A 275 -19.93 19.89 15.10
C GLY A 275 -20.98 20.98 14.89
N GLY A 276 -21.52 21.11 13.67
CA GLY A 276 -22.48 22.15 13.28
C GLY A 276 -21.87 23.53 12.99
N ARG A 277 -20.55 23.72 13.16
CA ARG A 277 -19.85 24.95 12.81
C ARG A 277 -19.33 24.87 11.38
N LYS A 278 -19.77 25.80 10.53
CA LYS A 278 -19.21 26.00 9.18
C LYS A 278 -17.75 26.46 9.29
N LEU A 279 -16.85 25.75 8.62
CA LEU A 279 -15.43 26.08 8.53
C LEU A 279 -15.20 27.12 7.43
N ASP A 280 -14.34 28.08 7.72
CA ASP A 280 -13.85 29.08 6.79
C ASP A 280 -12.42 28.70 6.36
N ILE A 281 -12.29 27.97 5.25
CA ILE A 281 -11.00 27.45 4.76
C ILE A 281 -9.97 28.53 4.40
N SER A 282 -10.37 29.81 4.38
CA SER A 282 -9.42 30.93 4.25
C SER A 282 -8.66 31.23 5.56
N LYS A 283 -9.13 30.71 6.70
CA LYS A 283 -8.50 30.85 8.01
C LYS A 283 -7.63 29.63 8.29
N SER A 284 -6.39 29.87 8.72
CA SER A 284 -5.43 28.81 9.06
C SER A 284 -5.98 27.78 10.06
N ALA A 285 -6.66 28.21 11.13
CA ALA A 285 -7.20 27.31 12.14
C ALA A 285 -8.31 26.36 11.60
N ASP A 286 -9.11 26.85 10.65
CA ASP A 286 -10.15 26.03 10.02
C ASP A 286 -9.56 25.12 8.95
N LEU A 287 -8.52 25.57 8.26
CA LEU A 287 -7.72 24.75 7.36
C LEU A 287 -7.03 23.59 8.10
N GLU A 288 -6.45 23.85 9.27
CA GLU A 288 -5.90 22.81 10.16
C GLU A 288 -6.96 21.80 10.57
N THR A 289 -8.19 22.26 10.85
CA THR A 289 -9.32 21.37 11.17
C THR A 289 -9.68 20.48 9.98
N VAL A 290 -9.76 21.05 8.77
CA VAL A 290 -10.03 20.27 7.54
C VAL A 290 -8.94 19.22 7.32
N ARG A 291 -7.69 19.62 7.45
CA ARG A 291 -6.51 18.76 7.31
C ARG A 291 -6.58 17.57 8.27
N ASP A 292 -6.86 17.82 9.55
CA ASP A 292 -6.92 16.77 10.55
C ASP A 292 -8.07 15.77 10.27
N LEU A 293 -9.15 16.17 9.59
CA LEU A 293 -10.21 15.25 9.18
C LEU A 293 -9.75 14.20 8.15
N PHE A 294 -8.86 14.60 7.22
CA PHE A 294 -8.35 13.70 6.17
C PHE A 294 -7.18 12.86 6.67
N VAL A 295 -6.30 13.45 7.48
CA VAL A 295 -5.11 12.77 8.02
C VAL A 295 -5.02 13.00 9.54
N PRO A 296 -5.85 12.31 10.33
CA PRO A 296 -5.86 12.46 11.78
C PRO A 296 -4.50 12.15 12.38
N GLU A 297 -4.04 12.99 13.32
CA GLU A 297 -2.75 12.77 13.98
C GLU A 297 -2.72 11.47 14.80
N SER A 298 -3.89 11.00 15.25
CA SER A 298 -4.02 9.72 15.94
C SER A 298 -3.76 8.49 15.06
N ARG A 299 -3.67 8.65 13.72
CA ARG A 299 -3.47 7.55 12.77
C ARG A 299 -2.04 7.43 12.29
N ARG A 300 -1.51 6.21 12.35
CA ARG A 300 -0.16 5.82 11.88
C ARG A 300 -0.01 5.77 10.37
N GLY A 301 -1.08 5.47 9.67
CA GLY A 301 -1.08 5.17 8.24
C GLY A 301 -2.49 5.26 7.69
N PHE A 302 -2.60 5.06 6.38
CA PHE A 302 -3.88 4.91 5.71
C PHE A 302 -4.42 3.48 5.86
N THR A 303 -5.72 3.30 5.80
CA THR A 303 -6.32 1.97 5.89
C THR A 303 -5.98 1.15 4.65
N LEU A 304 -5.59 -0.12 4.81
CA LEU A 304 -5.39 -1.08 3.74
C LEU A 304 -6.61 -2.01 3.58
N GLY A 305 -6.97 -2.30 2.33
CA GLY A 305 -8.10 -3.16 1.94
C GLY A 305 -7.97 -3.64 0.50
N THR A 306 -9.10 -3.87 -0.18
CA THR A 306 -9.12 -4.20 -1.62
C THR A 306 -9.80 -3.12 -2.46
N TRP A 307 -9.80 -3.30 -3.78
CA TRP A 307 -10.56 -2.49 -4.73
C TRP A 307 -12.07 -2.54 -4.53
N ASP A 308 -12.61 -3.58 -3.90
CA ASP A 308 -14.05 -3.70 -3.68
C ASP A 308 -14.44 -3.02 -2.37
N ASN A 309 -13.72 -3.35 -1.30
CA ASN A 309 -14.05 -2.90 0.04
C ASN A 309 -12.79 -2.77 0.90
N MET A 310 -12.77 -1.72 1.70
CA MET A 310 -11.78 -1.47 2.74
C MET A 310 -11.75 -2.56 3.82
N ALA A 311 -12.89 -3.23 4.05
CA ALA A 311 -12.97 -4.32 5.00
C ALA A 311 -12.38 -5.64 4.45
N ALA A 312 -12.35 -5.80 3.13
CA ALA A 312 -11.91 -7.01 2.46
C ALA A 312 -10.39 -7.08 2.32
N LEU A 313 -9.87 -8.29 2.13
CA LEU A 313 -8.47 -8.57 1.82
C LEU A 313 -8.39 -9.72 0.80
N PRO A 314 -7.31 -9.84 0.02
CA PRO A 314 -7.10 -10.99 -0.85
C PRO A 314 -7.00 -12.29 -0.04
N THR A 315 -7.26 -13.43 -0.70
CA THR A 315 -7.10 -14.74 -0.07
C THR A 315 -5.66 -14.95 0.42
N GLY A 316 -5.52 -15.45 1.65
CA GLY A 316 -4.23 -15.62 2.31
C GLY A 316 -3.67 -14.35 2.94
N CYS A 317 -4.39 -13.23 2.88
CA CYS A 317 -4.03 -11.99 3.56
C CYS A 317 -4.81 -11.79 4.86
N ARG A 318 -4.19 -11.11 5.82
CA ARG A 318 -4.80 -10.68 7.08
C ARG A 318 -4.30 -9.30 7.51
N VAL A 319 -5.09 -8.62 8.33
CA VAL A 319 -4.65 -7.42 9.04
C VAL A 319 -3.73 -7.81 10.19
N VAL A 320 -2.63 -7.10 10.33
CA VAL A 320 -1.77 -7.12 11.52
C VAL A 320 -2.23 -5.96 12.40
N LYS A 321 -2.82 -6.26 13.56
CA LYS A 321 -3.42 -5.24 14.41
C LYS A 321 -2.31 -4.45 15.10
N THR A 322 -2.24 -3.15 14.84
CA THR A 322 -1.27 -2.25 15.50
C THR A 322 -1.70 -1.81 16.90
N GLY A 323 -2.97 -2.06 17.24
CA GLY A 323 -3.61 -1.59 18.48
C GLY A 323 -3.91 -0.10 18.47
N ASP A 324 -3.99 0.51 17.28
CA ASP A 324 -4.46 1.88 17.15
C ASP A 324 -5.93 1.99 17.57
N SER A 325 -6.27 3.15 18.14
CA SER A 325 -7.62 3.42 18.60
C SER A 325 -8.58 3.51 17.41
N GLU A 326 -9.67 2.74 17.45
CA GLU A 326 -10.80 2.93 16.53
C GLU A 326 -11.41 4.33 16.68
N ARG A 327 -11.32 4.93 17.87
CA ARG A 327 -11.71 6.33 18.06
C ARG A 327 -10.64 7.23 17.46
N LEU A 328 -11.04 7.97 16.43
CA LEU A 328 -10.31 9.05 15.79
C LEU A 328 -10.85 10.37 16.32
N GLU A 329 -9.96 11.30 16.64
CA GLU A 329 -10.36 12.62 17.12
C GLU A 329 -9.35 13.67 16.69
N GLY A 330 -9.84 14.91 16.60
CA GLY A 330 -9.05 16.08 16.22
C GLY A 330 -9.74 17.35 16.72
N ASN A 331 -9.37 18.49 16.14
CA ASN A 331 -9.82 19.82 16.54
C ASN A 331 -11.37 19.99 16.50
N GLY A 332 -12.05 19.56 17.56
CA GLY A 332 -13.50 19.68 17.73
C GLY A 332 -14.33 18.55 17.11
N TRP A 333 -13.72 17.45 16.66
CA TRP A 333 -14.43 16.29 16.11
C TRP A 333 -13.92 14.98 16.72
N ALA A 334 -14.81 13.99 16.77
CA ALA A 334 -14.45 12.62 17.12
C ALA A 334 -15.39 11.64 16.43
N VAL A 335 -14.85 10.54 15.93
CA VAL A 335 -15.61 9.48 15.26
C VAL A 335 -14.99 8.12 15.56
N THR A 336 -15.81 7.08 15.51
CA THR A 336 -15.34 5.69 15.60
C THR A 336 -15.18 5.13 14.20
N ASP A 337 -14.01 4.58 13.95
CA ASP A 337 -13.66 3.89 12.73
C ASP A 337 -13.07 2.51 13.04
N ALA A 338 -13.85 1.48 12.74
CA ALA A 338 -13.45 0.09 12.94
C ALA A 338 -12.26 -0.36 12.06
N ASN A 339 -11.82 0.46 11.11
CA ASN A 339 -10.72 0.15 10.20
C ASN A 339 -9.45 1.01 10.44
N ALA A 340 -9.41 1.76 11.55
CA ALA A 340 -8.33 2.70 11.85
C ALA A 340 -6.96 2.01 12.11
N ASP A 341 -6.96 0.76 12.57
CA ASP A 341 -5.75 -0.01 12.90
C ASP A 341 -5.24 -0.89 11.74
N ARG A 342 -5.89 -0.83 10.57
CA ARG A 342 -5.58 -1.67 9.42
C ARG A 342 -4.50 -1.07 8.53
N THR A 343 -3.38 -0.66 9.10
CA THR A 343 -2.29 -0.01 8.36
C THR A 343 -1.20 -0.99 7.93
N ILE A 344 -1.30 -2.26 8.36
CA ILE A 344 -0.39 -3.34 8.01
C ILE A 344 -1.21 -4.55 7.58
N VAL A 345 -0.89 -5.09 6.40
CA VAL A 345 -1.48 -6.32 5.86
C VAL A 345 -0.36 -7.32 5.60
N ALA A 346 -0.55 -8.55 6.08
CA ALA A 346 0.36 -9.66 5.85
C ALA A 346 -0.34 -10.73 5.01
N CYS A 347 0.28 -11.12 3.90
CA CYS A 347 -0.19 -12.15 3.00
C CYS A 347 0.74 -13.35 2.98
N ASP A 348 0.19 -14.56 2.84
CA ASP A 348 0.97 -15.78 2.79
C ASP A 348 1.90 -15.81 1.58
N LEU A 349 3.19 -16.05 1.80
CA LEU A 349 4.12 -16.35 0.71
C LEU A 349 4.32 -17.85 0.64
N ASN A 350 3.82 -18.48 -0.42
CA ASN A 350 3.86 -19.92 -0.61
C ASN A 350 4.98 -20.34 -1.56
N GLY A 351 5.33 -21.63 -1.56
CA GLY A 351 6.35 -22.19 -2.46
C GLY A 351 6.13 -21.84 -3.93
N SER A 352 4.88 -21.88 -4.41
CA SER A 352 4.53 -21.53 -5.80
C SER A 352 4.87 -20.08 -6.17
N HIS A 353 4.85 -19.16 -5.22
CA HIS A 353 5.21 -17.76 -5.47
C HIS A 353 6.72 -17.64 -5.71
N ILE A 354 7.54 -18.39 -4.95
CA ILE A 354 8.99 -18.40 -5.08
C ILE A 354 9.43 -19.10 -6.37
N THR A 355 8.79 -20.21 -6.73
CA THR A 355 9.15 -21.00 -7.91
C THR A 355 8.47 -20.51 -9.19
N SER A 356 7.66 -19.45 -9.13
CA SER A 356 7.02 -18.89 -10.32
C SER A 356 8.07 -18.37 -11.29
N ALA A 357 8.03 -18.81 -12.54
CA ALA A 357 8.97 -18.39 -13.59
C ALA A 357 8.93 -16.88 -13.89
N THR A 358 7.92 -16.15 -13.40
CA THR A 358 7.76 -14.71 -13.60
C THR A 358 8.38 -13.87 -12.50
N ALA A 359 8.62 -14.43 -11.31
CA ALA A 359 9.20 -13.70 -10.18
C ALA A 359 10.73 -13.74 -10.28
N LYS A 360 11.37 -12.57 -10.13
CA LYS A 360 12.83 -12.47 -10.09
C LYS A 360 13.40 -12.74 -8.70
N ASP A 361 12.62 -12.42 -7.68
CA ASP A 361 12.96 -12.52 -6.28
C ASP A 361 11.67 -12.59 -5.42
N PRO A 362 11.76 -12.91 -4.12
CA PRO A 362 10.60 -12.97 -3.23
C PRO A 362 9.81 -11.66 -3.08
N LYS A 363 10.42 -10.48 -3.26
CA LYS A 363 9.70 -9.20 -3.22
C LYS A 363 8.85 -9.03 -4.47
N GLU A 364 9.41 -9.32 -5.64
CA GLU A 364 8.69 -9.34 -6.91
C GLU A 364 7.55 -10.37 -6.89
N ALA A 365 7.76 -11.54 -6.28
CA ALA A 365 6.70 -12.53 -6.08
C ALA A 365 5.52 -11.95 -5.29
N CYS A 366 5.78 -11.22 -4.19
CA CYS A 366 4.75 -10.53 -3.42
C CYS A 366 4.02 -9.44 -4.22
N ARG A 367 4.78 -8.65 -4.99
CA ARG A 367 4.23 -7.60 -5.86
C ARG A 367 3.27 -8.20 -6.89
N LEU A 368 3.66 -9.29 -7.54
CA LEU A 368 2.87 -9.95 -8.57
C LEU A 368 1.65 -10.67 -8.00
N ALA A 369 1.76 -11.29 -6.82
CA ALA A 369 0.68 -12.05 -6.22
C ALA A 369 -0.39 -11.17 -5.56
N TYR A 370 0.01 -10.09 -4.90
CA TYR A 370 -0.87 -9.31 -4.01
C TYR A 370 -0.87 -7.81 -4.27
N GLY A 371 0.18 -7.26 -4.90
CA GLY A 371 0.33 -5.81 -5.03
C GLY A 371 -0.83 -5.15 -5.75
N ASP A 372 -1.39 -5.79 -6.78
CA ASP A 372 -2.56 -5.28 -7.50
C ASP A 372 -3.81 -5.19 -6.61
N GLU A 373 -4.01 -6.15 -5.71
CA GLU A 373 -5.26 -6.31 -4.95
C GLU A 373 -5.22 -5.66 -3.57
N VAL A 374 -4.04 -5.53 -2.97
CA VAL A 374 -3.87 -4.79 -1.72
C VAL A 374 -3.79 -3.30 -2.05
N VAL A 375 -4.72 -2.56 -1.47
CA VAL A 375 -5.00 -1.17 -1.83
C VAL A 375 -5.02 -0.29 -0.58
N VAL A 376 -4.40 0.87 -0.68
CA VAL A 376 -4.51 1.98 0.28
C VAL A 376 -5.81 2.72 0.06
N HIS A 377 -6.57 2.92 1.13
CA HIS A 377 -7.79 3.72 1.17
C HIS A 377 -7.51 5.06 1.85
N VAL A 378 -7.51 6.14 1.06
CA VAL A 378 -7.52 7.52 1.56
C VAL A 378 -8.95 8.01 1.57
N ARG A 379 -9.52 8.14 2.77
CA ARG A 379 -10.97 8.30 2.92
C ARG A 379 -11.40 9.74 2.94
N ALA A 380 -12.64 9.96 2.51
CA ALA A 380 -13.34 11.16 2.91
C ALA A 380 -13.54 11.16 4.44
N PRO A 381 -13.61 12.34 5.08
CA PRO A 381 -14.03 12.46 6.47
C PRO A 381 -15.34 11.71 6.69
N LEU A 382 -15.47 10.98 7.80
CA LEU A 382 -16.74 10.32 8.10
C LEU A 382 -17.85 11.37 8.31
N ALA A 383 -19.07 11.08 7.88
CA ALA A 383 -20.19 12.04 7.93
C ALA A 383 -20.51 12.50 9.37
N GLU A 384 -20.20 11.67 10.36
CA GLU A 384 -20.32 11.98 11.78
C GLU A 384 -19.24 12.97 12.25
N ALA A 385 -18.07 12.98 11.62
CA ALA A 385 -16.99 13.91 11.92
C ALA A 385 -17.19 15.26 11.22
N ALA A 386 -17.67 15.25 9.98
CA ALA A 386 -17.90 16.46 9.19
C ALA A 386 -19.03 16.28 8.18
N THR A 387 -19.73 17.38 7.89
CA THR A 387 -20.67 17.47 6.78
C THR A 387 -20.14 18.40 5.70
N LEU A 388 -20.41 18.07 4.44
CA LEU A 388 -20.09 18.87 3.27
C LEU A 388 -21.39 19.31 2.64
N SER A 389 -21.53 20.62 2.48
CA SER A 389 -22.65 21.22 1.76
C SER A 389 -22.10 22.02 0.61
N CYS A 390 -22.37 21.55 -0.61
CA CYS A 390 -21.99 22.22 -1.85
C CYS A 390 -23.13 23.11 -2.34
N THR A 391 -22.83 24.37 -2.66
CA THR A 391 -23.81 25.29 -3.24
C THR A 391 -23.67 25.44 -4.75
N SER A 392 -22.64 24.87 -5.36
CA SER A 392 -22.44 24.94 -6.81
C SER A 392 -23.47 24.08 -7.55
N THR A 393 -24.11 24.68 -8.55
CA THR A 393 -24.96 24.00 -9.52
C THR A 393 -24.20 23.63 -10.79
N GLU A 394 -22.88 23.81 -10.83
CA GLU A 394 -22.07 23.50 -12.01
C GLU A 394 -22.12 22.00 -12.31
N GLU A 395 -22.30 21.65 -13.58
CA GLU A 395 -22.39 20.25 -14.02
C GLU A 395 -21.12 19.46 -13.68
N SER A 396 -19.96 20.12 -13.72
CA SER A 396 -18.66 19.58 -13.33
C SER A 396 -18.61 19.17 -11.85
N CYS A 397 -19.50 19.70 -11.01
CA CYS A 397 -19.64 19.42 -9.59
C CYS A 397 -20.76 18.43 -9.26
N LYS A 398 -21.59 18.04 -10.25
CA LYS A 398 -22.56 16.97 -10.07
C LYS A 398 -21.84 15.62 -10.04
N GLY A 399 -22.29 14.72 -9.16
CA GLY A 399 -21.63 13.42 -8.99
C GLY A 399 -20.28 13.51 -8.30
N ALA A 400 -19.91 14.68 -7.74
CA ALA A 400 -18.75 14.78 -6.86
C ALA A 400 -18.85 13.65 -5.81
N PRO A 401 -17.80 12.83 -5.66
CA PRO A 401 -17.93 11.52 -5.00
C PRO A 401 -18.40 11.59 -3.54
N TRP A 402 -18.42 12.79 -2.92
CA TRP A 402 -18.75 12.98 -1.51
C TRP A 402 -19.89 13.96 -1.26
N GLU A 403 -21.01 13.78 -1.94
CA GLU A 403 -22.27 14.12 -1.28
C GLU A 403 -22.37 13.24 -0.02
N PHE A 404 -21.93 13.72 1.15
CA PHE A 404 -21.97 12.93 2.40
C PHE A 404 -23.37 12.42 2.72
N SER A 405 -24.41 13.12 2.25
CA SER A 405 -25.81 12.66 2.31
C SER A 405 -26.09 11.35 1.57
N LYS A 406 -25.22 10.96 0.62
CA LYS A 406 -25.26 9.69 -0.13
C LYS A 406 -24.25 8.65 0.41
N LEU A 407 -23.43 9.00 1.40
CA LEU A 407 -22.41 8.12 2.02
C LEU A 407 -22.90 7.44 3.31
N LEU A 408 -24.09 7.80 3.77
CA LEU A 408 -24.76 7.10 4.85
C LEU A 408 -25.48 5.87 4.27
N PRO A 409 -25.25 4.66 4.81
CA PRO A 409 -25.96 3.45 4.38
C PRO A 409 -27.47 3.51 4.63
#